data_AF-A0A7V9FF47-F1
#
_entry.id   AF-A0A7V9FF47-F1
#
_cell.length_a   1.000
_cell.length_b   1.000
_cell.length_c   1.000
_cell.angle_alpha   90.00
_cell.angle_beta   90.00
_cell.angle_gamma   90.00
#
_symmetry.space_group_name_H-M   'P 1'
#
loop_
_entity.id
_entity.type
_entity.pdbx_description
1 polymer ?
#
loop_
_entity_poly.entity_id
_entity_poly.type
_entity_poly.pdbx_seq_one_letter_code
_entity_poly.pdbx_strand_id
1 'polypeptide(L)'
;MARRWPGRGQRRLTVLADWLDWHTRRAPAALRSRVLHYASEGGGEDRSGALAAAGRRALDRVVSHPGDRSVALDLLAADALITLALLAEAERRPERLGEFAAGLLR
;
A
#
# COMPACT_ATOMS: atom_id res chain seq x y z
N MET A 1 35.35 -7.35 -5.10
CA MET A 1 34.17 -7.69 -5.93
C MET A 1 33.05 -8.20 -5.04
N ALA A 2 32.15 -7.33 -4.59
CA ALA A 2 31.02 -7.70 -3.73
C ALA A 2 29.83 -8.15 -4.59
N ARG A 3 29.35 -9.38 -4.38
CA ARG A 3 28.19 -9.94 -5.09
C ARG A 3 26.92 -9.26 -4.60
N ARG A 4 26.30 -8.45 -5.46
CA ARG A 4 24.99 -7.82 -5.26
C ARG A 4 23.91 -8.90 -5.45
N TRP A 5 23.36 -9.45 -4.37
CA TRP A 5 22.26 -10.43 -4.44
C TRP A 5 20.95 -9.74 -4.90
N PRO A 6 20.33 -10.14 -6.03
CA PRO A 6 19.08 -9.53 -6.50
C PRO A 6 17.79 -10.19 -5.96
N GLY A 7 17.88 -11.22 -5.11
CA GLY A 7 16.76 -12.15 -4.92
C GLY A 7 15.68 -11.81 -3.88
N ARG A 8 16.00 -11.05 -2.81
CA ARG A 8 15.05 -10.87 -1.69
C ARG A 8 14.03 -9.76 -1.90
N GLY A 9 14.42 -8.63 -2.50
CA GLY A 9 13.51 -7.53 -2.81
C GLY A 9 12.52 -7.89 -3.91
N GLN A 10 13.00 -8.49 -5.00
CA GLN A 10 12.17 -8.84 -6.15
C GLN A 10 11.04 -9.83 -5.78
N ARG A 11 11.34 -10.90 -5.03
CA ARG A 11 10.31 -11.86 -4.58
C ARG A 11 9.26 -11.23 -3.68
N ARG A 12 9.66 -10.33 -2.76
CA ARG A 12 8.71 -9.65 -1.87
C ARG A 12 7.77 -8.74 -2.66
N LEU A 13 8.29 -8.03 -3.66
CA LEU A 13 7.49 -7.21 -4.56
C LEU A 13 6.51 -8.07 -5.38
N THR A 14 6.93 -9.22 -5.89
CA THR A 14 6.04 -10.15 -6.61
C THR A 14 4.92 -10.68 -5.71
N VAL A 15 5.23 -11.11 -4.48
CA VAL A 15 4.22 -11.62 -3.53
C VAL A 15 3.23 -10.53 -3.10
N LEU A 16 3.69 -9.29 -2.94
CA LEU A 16 2.81 -8.14 -2.67
C LEU A 16 1.91 -7.85 -3.88
N ALA A 17 2.47 -7.86 -5.09
CA ALA A 17 1.74 -7.61 -6.32
C ALA A 17 0.64 -8.65 -6.55
N ASP A 18 0.94 -9.95 -6.39
CA ASP A 18 -0.05 -11.03 -6.56
C ASP A 18 -1.18 -10.94 -5.52
N TRP A 19 -0.83 -10.61 -4.27
CA TRP A 19 -1.82 -10.40 -3.20
C TRP A 19 -2.70 -9.19 -3.53
N LEU A 20 -2.11 -8.05 -3.94
CA LEU A 20 -2.87 -6.87 -4.36
C LEU A 20 -3.77 -7.17 -5.56
N ASP A 21 -3.28 -7.93 -6.53
CA ASP A 21 -4.03 -8.34 -7.71
C ASP A 21 -5.32 -9.05 -7.30
N TRP A 22 -5.19 -10.04 -6.42
CA TRP A 22 -6.32 -10.79 -5.88
C TRP A 22 -7.31 -9.90 -5.13
N HIS A 23 -6.83 -9.07 -4.21
CA HIS A 23 -7.68 -8.24 -3.35
C HIS A 23 -8.29 -7.03 -4.07
N THR A 24 -7.75 -6.64 -5.24
CA THR A 24 -8.27 -5.50 -6.03
C THR A 24 -8.94 -5.91 -7.34
N ARG A 25 -9.07 -7.22 -7.64
CA ARG A 25 -9.58 -7.73 -8.92
C ARG A 25 -10.97 -7.22 -9.35
N ARG A 26 -11.80 -6.82 -8.38
CA ARG A 26 -13.17 -6.29 -8.62
C ARG A 26 -13.22 -4.76 -8.65
N ALA A 27 -12.12 -4.08 -8.37
CA ALA A 27 -12.05 -2.62 -8.40
C ALA A 27 -12.00 -2.09 -9.84
N PRO A 28 -12.49 -0.87 -10.09
CA PRO A 28 -12.30 -0.20 -11.38
C PRO A 28 -10.82 -0.14 -11.77
N ALA A 29 -10.52 -0.37 -13.05
CA ALA A 29 -9.15 -0.47 -13.56
C ALA A 29 -8.28 0.77 -13.23
N ALA A 30 -8.87 1.96 -13.27
CA ALA A 30 -8.18 3.20 -12.91
C ALA A 30 -7.72 3.22 -11.44
N LEU A 31 -8.59 2.80 -10.51
CA LEU A 31 -8.26 2.73 -9.09
C LEU A 31 -7.22 1.64 -8.82
N ARG A 32 -7.40 0.45 -9.40
CA ARG A 32 -6.43 -0.65 -9.28
C ARG A 32 -5.04 -0.24 -9.77
N SER A 33 -4.96 0.43 -10.92
CA SER A 33 -3.70 0.93 -11.46
C SER A 33 -3.05 1.94 -10.50
N ARG A 34 -3.84 2.82 -9.89
CA ARG A 34 -3.33 3.82 -8.94
C ARG A 34 -2.83 3.19 -7.64
N VAL A 35 -3.54 2.20 -7.10
CA VAL A 35 -3.12 1.42 -5.93
C VAL A 35 -1.79 0.71 -6.21
N LEU A 36 -1.67 0.04 -7.36
CA LEU A 36 -0.44 -0.66 -7.75
C LEU A 36 0.74 0.31 -7.95
N HIS A 37 0.50 1.50 -8.51
CA HIS A 37 1.51 2.55 -8.64
C HIS A 37 2.13 2.90 -7.28
N TYR A 38 1.31 3.30 -6.30
CA TYR A 38 1.81 3.64 -4.96
C TYR A 38 2.42 2.44 -4.22
N ALA A 39 1.84 1.25 -4.37
CA ALA A 39 2.37 0.05 -3.74
C ALA A 39 3.75 -0.36 -4.28
N SER A 40 4.02 -0.10 -5.57
CA SER A 40 5.32 -0.38 -6.19
C SER A 40 6.45 0.54 -5.69
N GLU A 41 6.09 1.75 -5.25
CA GLU A 41 7.00 2.70 -4.62
C GLU A 41 7.14 2.45 -3.11
N GLY A 42 6.25 1.61 -2.56
CA GLY A 42 6.17 1.13 -1.18
C GLY A 42 7.47 0.52 -0.67
N GLY A 43 7.89 0.93 0.54
CA GLY A 43 8.99 0.32 1.28
C GLY A 43 8.48 -0.11 2.65
N GLY A 44 8.78 -1.34 3.06
CA GLY A 44 8.33 -1.88 4.35
C GLY A 44 8.93 -3.25 4.62
N GLU A 45 9.13 -3.59 5.89
CA GLU A 45 9.64 -4.90 6.30
C GLU A 45 8.60 -6.02 6.11
N ASP A 46 7.32 -5.69 6.26
CA ASP A 46 6.16 -6.55 6.05
C ASP A 46 5.09 -5.90 5.16
N ARG A 47 4.08 -6.71 4.78
CA ARG A 47 3.03 -6.32 3.83
C ARG A 47 2.17 -5.17 4.35
N SER A 48 1.72 -5.26 5.61
CA SER A 48 0.87 -4.25 6.23
C SER A 48 1.59 -2.91 6.34
N GLY A 49 2.86 -2.90 6.78
CA GLY A 49 3.69 -1.70 6.81
C GLY A 49 3.94 -1.10 5.42
N ALA A 50 4.24 -1.91 4.42
CA ALA A 50 4.48 -1.44 3.05
C ALA A 50 3.23 -0.76 2.44
N LEU A 51 2.05 -1.34 2.66
CA LEU A 51 0.76 -0.78 2.21
C LEU A 51 0.40 0.50 2.94
N ALA A 52 0.60 0.55 4.26
CA ALA A 52 0.38 1.76 5.06
C ALA A 52 1.27 2.92 4.59
N ALA A 53 2.57 2.65 4.35
CA ALA A 53 3.51 3.64 3.85
C ALA A 53 3.18 4.13 2.43
N ALA A 54 2.60 3.26 1.59
CA ALA A 54 2.10 3.64 0.27
C ALA A 54 0.86 4.53 0.38
N GLY A 55 -0.09 4.20 1.27
CA GLY A 55 -1.28 5.01 1.54
C GLY A 55 -0.93 6.40 2.07
N ARG A 56 0.04 6.50 2.99
CA ARG A 56 0.52 7.81 3.50
C ARG A 56 1.09 8.69 2.39
N ARG A 57 1.91 8.13 1.49
CA ARG A 57 2.44 8.87 0.33
C ARG A 57 1.35 9.37 -0.61
N ALA A 58 0.32 8.57 -0.85
CA ALA A 58 -0.83 9.01 -1.63
C ALA A 58 -1.57 10.16 -0.95
N LEU A 59 -1.74 10.15 0.38
CA LEU A 59 -2.28 11.29 1.13
C LEU A 59 -1.40 12.53 1.02
N ASP A 60 -0.08 12.40 1.17
CA ASP A 60 0.86 13.52 1.06
C ASP A 60 0.76 14.19 -0.32
N ARG A 61 0.54 13.40 -1.38
CA ARG A 61 0.28 13.90 -2.74
C ARG A 61 -1.02 14.73 -2.81
N VAL A 62 -2.10 14.22 -2.22
CA VAL A 62 -3.41 14.87 -2.16
C VAL A 62 -3.32 16.21 -1.43
N VAL A 63 -2.67 16.22 -0.26
CA VAL A 63 -2.49 17.43 0.57
C VAL A 63 -1.66 18.49 -0.16
N SER A 64 -0.69 18.07 -0.97
CA SER A 64 0.19 18.98 -1.72
C SER A 64 -0.48 19.64 -2.94
N HIS A 65 -1.64 19.15 -3.40
CA HIS A 65 -2.34 19.65 -4.60
C HIS A 65 -3.84 19.88 -4.33
N PRO A 66 -4.21 20.78 -3.39
CA PRO A 66 -5.60 21.01 -3.06
C PRO A 66 -6.37 21.61 -4.25
N GLY A 67 -7.53 21.04 -4.57
CA GLY A 67 -8.45 21.56 -5.60
C GLY A 67 -8.31 20.96 -6.99
N ASP A 68 -7.32 20.08 -7.23
CA ASP A 68 -7.21 19.34 -8.49
C ASP A 68 -8.11 18.10 -8.48
N ARG A 69 -9.02 17.97 -9.45
CA ARG A 69 -9.86 16.76 -9.58
C ARG A 69 -9.04 15.49 -9.82
N SER A 70 -7.81 15.60 -10.32
CA SER A 70 -6.93 14.44 -10.53
C SER A 70 -6.53 13.77 -9.22
N VAL A 71 -6.53 14.50 -8.08
CA VAL A 71 -6.19 13.92 -6.76
C VAL A 71 -7.30 13.08 -6.15
N ALA A 72 -8.53 13.13 -6.70
CA ALA A 72 -9.63 12.31 -6.20
C ALA A 72 -9.29 10.82 -6.30
N LEU A 73 -8.61 10.41 -7.38
CA LEU A 73 -8.15 9.04 -7.55
C LEU A 73 -7.00 8.70 -6.60
N ASP A 74 -6.12 9.66 -6.28
CA ASP A 74 -5.05 9.48 -5.31
C ASP A 74 -5.61 9.33 -3.88
N LEU A 75 -6.67 10.08 -3.54
CA LEU A 75 -7.36 9.97 -2.25
C LEU A 75 -8.05 8.60 -2.11
N LEU A 76 -8.76 8.14 -3.15
CA LEU A 76 -9.36 6.80 -3.16
C LEU A 76 -8.29 5.69 -3.09
N ALA A 77 -7.14 5.88 -3.75
CA ALA A 77 -6.04 4.93 -3.66
C ALA A 77 -5.45 4.90 -2.25
N ALA A 78 -5.32 6.06 -1.60
CA ALA A 78 -4.85 6.14 -0.22
C ALA A 78 -5.77 5.39 0.74
N ASP A 79 -7.08 5.62 0.66
CA ASP A 79 -8.10 4.92 1.45
C ASP A 79 -8.04 3.40 1.25
N ALA A 80 -7.96 2.96 0.00
CA ALA A 80 -7.84 1.55 -0.33
C ALA A 80 -6.54 0.94 0.22
N LEU A 81 -5.41 1.62 0.13
CA LEU A 81 -4.12 1.15 0.64
C LEU A 81 -4.12 1.03 2.16
N ILE A 82 -4.71 1.97 2.89
CA ILE A 82 -4.86 1.90 4.33
C ILE A 82 -5.78 0.74 4.73
N THR A 83 -6.91 0.56 4.03
CA THR A 83 -7.82 -0.57 4.26
C THR A 83 -7.14 -1.91 4.00
N LEU A 84 -6.36 -2.03 2.92
CA LEU A 84 -5.59 -3.23 2.60
C LEU A 84 -4.45 -3.49 3.59
N ALA A 85 -3.84 -2.43 4.14
CA ALA A 85 -2.85 -2.56 5.21
C ALA A 85 -3.48 -3.16 6.47
N LEU A 86 -4.66 -2.68 6.86
CA LEU A 86 -5.44 -3.21 7.99
C LEU A 86 -5.84 -4.67 7.74
N LEU A 87 -6.32 -5.00 6.54
CA LEU A 87 -6.65 -6.37 6.16
C LEU A 87 -5.42 -7.29 6.25
N ALA A 88 -4.28 -6.86 5.71
CA ALA A 88 -3.04 -7.61 5.75
C ALA A 88 -2.55 -7.85 7.20
N GLU A 89 -2.77 -6.91 8.11
CA GLU A 89 -2.46 -7.11 9.53
C GLU A 89 -3.47 -8.04 10.20
N ALA A 90 -4.77 -7.89 9.91
CA ALA A 90 -5.81 -8.76 10.44
C ALA A 90 -5.64 -10.23 10.04
N GLU A 91 -5.19 -10.49 8.80
CA GLU A 91 -4.87 -11.85 8.31
C GLU A 91 -3.64 -12.45 8.99
N ARG A 92 -2.71 -11.61 9.46
CA ARG A 92 -1.39 -12.02 9.95
C ARG A 92 -1.31 -12.11 11.48
N ARG A 93 -1.85 -11.10 12.17
CA ARG A 93 -1.79 -10.85 13.62
C ARG A 93 -3.04 -10.08 14.07
N PRO A 94 -4.22 -10.72 14.06
CA PRO A 94 -5.48 -10.05 14.42
C PRO A 94 -5.44 -9.42 15.82
N GLU A 95 -4.72 -10.02 16.76
CA GLU A 95 -4.52 -9.52 18.12
C GLU A 95 -3.78 -8.17 18.17
N ARG A 96 -2.99 -7.83 17.13
CA ARG A 96 -2.24 -6.57 17.04
C ARG A 96 -2.91 -5.53 16.16
N LEU A 97 -4.07 -5.84 15.56
CA LEU A 97 -4.76 -4.94 14.63
C LEU A 97 -5.06 -3.58 15.28
N GLY A 98 -5.50 -3.56 16.54
CA GLY A 98 -5.77 -2.33 17.27
C GLY A 98 -4.52 -1.46 17.46
N GLU A 99 -3.40 -2.07 17.86
CA GLU A 99 -2.10 -1.38 18.00
C GLU A 99 -1.63 -0.82 16.65
N PHE A 100 -1.74 -1.62 15.59
CA PHE A 100 -1.36 -1.24 14.25
C PHE A 100 -2.20 -0.07 13.74
N ALA A 101 -3.54 -0.14 13.85
CA ALA A 101 -4.45 0.93 13.45
C ALA A 101 -4.18 2.23 14.22
N ALA A 102 -3.95 2.16 15.53
CA ALA A 102 -3.57 3.31 16.34
C ALA A 102 -2.20 3.91 15.94
N GLY A 103 -1.30 3.08 15.39
CA GLY A 103 -0.04 3.52 14.81
C GLY A 103 -0.20 4.38 13.55
N LEU A 104 -1.25 4.14 12.75
CA LEU A 104 -1.48 4.86 11.48
C LEU A 104 -1.92 6.32 11.66
N LEU A 105 -2.47 6.65 12.83
CA LEU A 105 -2.97 7.99 13.16
C LEU A 105 -1.86 8.95 13.64
N ARG A 106 -0.64 8.45 13.83
CA ARG A 106 0.52 9.21 14.28
C ARG A 106 1.34 9.73 13.10
#